data_AF-A0A558BT57-F1
#
_entry.id   AF-A0A558BT57-F1
#
_cell.length_a   1.000
_cell.length_b   1.000
_cell.length_c   1.000
_cell.angle_alpha   90.00
_cell.angle_beta   90.00
_cell.angle_gamma   90.00
#
_symmetry.space_group_name_H-M   'P 1'
#
loop_
_entity.id
_entity.type
_entity.pdbx_description
1 polymer ?
#
loop_
_entity_poly.entity_id
_entity_poly.type
_entity_poly.pdbx_seq_one_letter_code
_entity_poly.pdbx_strand_id
1 'polypeptide(L)'
;MWASHCGGPYRSLFGHHCLRAAALCACPELHPRAGRRPTRRNAPDRSGCHCGSNHGGYHYGKPSAGVDDQPVGGQSAGPQRIDAKHEWSSWLDLAYGELGLSPDKFWNLTLAEFDRKARGYLRRQDDKQERERNRWRRFRMQMVLHLNTHRGENEPAITPEEWMPLAGDPPAAPLEHMSEDEFDRIAAAYQ
;
A
#
# COMPACT_ATOMS: atom_id res chain seq x y z
N MET A 1 36.67 -15.48 33.06
CA MET A 1 36.30 -16.62 32.20
C MET A 1 34.88 -17.00 32.54
N TRP A 2 33.98 -17.00 31.54
CA TRP A 2 32.75 -17.79 31.41
C TRP A 2 32.11 -17.28 30.11
N ALA A 3 32.34 -18.02 29.02
CA ALA A 3 31.77 -17.77 27.71
C ALA A 3 30.44 -18.52 27.66
N SER A 4 29.35 -17.80 27.42
CA SER A 4 28.03 -18.39 27.21
C SER A 4 27.77 -18.47 25.72
N HIS A 5 27.46 -19.68 25.27
CA HIS A 5 27.07 -20.04 23.92
C HIS A 5 25.77 -19.32 23.49
N CYS A 6 25.84 -18.60 22.38
CA CYS A 6 24.67 -18.26 21.56
C CYS A 6 24.98 -18.66 20.11
N GLY A 7 24.73 -19.92 19.79
CA GLY A 7 24.72 -20.44 18.41
C GLY A 7 23.36 -21.07 18.14
N GLY A 8 22.47 -20.30 17.52
CA GLY A 8 21.15 -20.76 17.05
C GLY A 8 21.03 -20.58 15.54
N PRO A 9 20.48 -21.56 14.80
CA PRO A 9 20.57 -21.62 13.34
C PRO A 9 19.33 -21.03 12.65
N TYR A 10 19.11 -19.72 12.73
CA TYR A 10 18.14 -19.04 11.86
C TYR A 10 18.63 -17.62 11.54
N ARG A 11 19.57 -17.54 10.58
CA ARG A 11 20.08 -16.28 10.04
C ARG A 11 20.30 -16.39 8.53
N SER A 12 19.21 -16.51 7.78
CA SER A 12 19.19 -16.15 6.36
C SER A 12 17.74 -16.08 5.92
N LEU A 13 17.18 -14.88 5.77
CA LEU A 13 16.08 -14.58 4.83
C LEU A 13 15.71 -13.08 4.75
N PHE A 14 16.57 -12.17 5.22
CA PHE A 14 16.48 -10.76 4.84
C PHE A 14 17.77 -10.34 4.15
N GLY A 15 17.71 -10.41 2.81
CA GLY A 15 18.72 -9.84 1.93
C GLY A 15 18.79 -8.33 2.13
N HIS A 16 19.93 -7.88 2.66
CA HIS A 16 20.32 -6.48 2.66
C HIS A 16 20.58 -6.02 1.22
N HIS A 17 19.60 -5.38 0.59
CA HIS A 17 19.88 -4.48 -0.54
C HIS A 17 20.30 -3.11 0.00
N CYS A 18 21.56 -3.01 0.42
CA CYS A 18 22.25 -1.72 0.48
C CYS A 18 22.64 -1.33 -0.95
N LEU A 19 21.77 -0.59 -1.64
CA LEU A 19 22.19 0.13 -2.85
C LEU A 19 23.14 1.25 -2.43
N ARG A 20 24.42 0.97 -2.64
CA ARG A 20 25.54 1.91 -2.52
C ARG A 20 25.40 2.93 -3.64
N ALA A 21 24.91 4.12 -3.33
CA ALA A 21 24.91 5.26 -4.24
C ALA A 21 26.37 5.64 -4.55
N ALA A 22 26.80 5.40 -5.78
CA ALA A 22 28.06 5.92 -6.29
C ALA A 22 27.85 7.40 -6.63
N ALA A 23 28.57 8.28 -5.93
CA ALA A 23 28.71 9.67 -6.29
C ALA A 23 29.60 9.77 -7.55
N LEU A 24 28.99 10.10 -8.69
CA LEU A 24 29.71 10.61 -9.85
C LEU A 24 29.54 12.14 -9.88
N CYS A 25 30.48 12.80 -9.20
CA CYS A 25 30.85 14.17 -9.48
C CYS A 25 31.62 14.21 -10.80
N ALA A 26 31.08 14.89 -11.81
CA ALA A 26 31.86 15.50 -12.88
C ALA A 26 31.02 16.62 -13.50
N CYS A 27 31.17 17.83 -12.97
CA CYS A 27 30.73 19.06 -13.64
C CYS A 27 31.76 19.40 -14.73
N PRO A 28 31.40 19.54 -16.01
CA PRO A 28 32.22 20.28 -16.94
C PRO A 28 31.94 21.78 -16.78
N GLU A 29 33.01 22.53 -16.50
CA GLU A 29 33.06 23.99 -16.59
C GLU A 29 32.61 24.46 -17.97
N LEU A 30 31.54 25.25 -18.00
CA LEU A 30 31.14 26.04 -19.17
C LEU A 30 31.34 27.52 -18.84
N HIS A 31 32.31 28.11 -19.55
CA HIS A 31 32.71 29.51 -19.49
C HIS A 31 31.53 30.50 -19.66
N PRO A 32 31.63 31.70 -19.06
CA PRO A 32 30.63 32.75 -19.19
C PRO A 32 30.76 33.46 -20.54
N ARG A 33 29.76 33.33 -21.42
CA ARG A 33 29.58 34.23 -22.55
C ARG A 33 28.61 35.35 -22.16
N ALA A 34 29.18 36.56 -22.06
CA ALA A 34 28.46 37.81 -22.04
C ALA A 34 27.47 37.90 -23.22
N GLY A 35 26.22 38.26 -22.94
CA GLY A 35 25.23 38.42 -24.00
C GLY A 35 23.86 38.89 -23.54
N ARG A 36 23.71 40.21 -23.48
CA ARG A 36 22.46 40.98 -23.73
C ARG A 36 21.26 40.76 -22.80
N ARG A 37 21.01 41.78 -21.98
CA ARG A 37 19.72 42.12 -21.37
C ARG A 37 18.60 42.16 -22.44
N PRO A 38 17.44 41.55 -22.18
CA PRO A 38 16.17 42.03 -22.67
C PRO A 38 15.46 42.84 -21.57
N THR A 39 14.88 43.94 -22.03
CA THR A 39 14.07 44.92 -21.34
C THR A 39 12.98 44.35 -20.44
N ARG A 40 12.96 44.88 -19.21
CA ARG A 40 11.81 45.00 -18.30
C ARG A 40 10.54 45.31 -19.11
N ARG A 41 9.58 44.39 -19.15
CA ARG A 41 8.19 44.67 -19.54
C ARG A 41 7.29 44.43 -18.34
N ASN A 42 6.36 45.37 -18.20
CA ASN A 42 5.52 45.62 -17.04
C ASN A 42 4.58 44.46 -16.70
N ALA A 43 4.18 44.47 -15.42
CA ALA A 43 3.20 43.67 -14.70
C ALA A 43 1.89 43.35 -15.46
N PRO A 44 1.07 42.41 -14.95
CA PRO A 44 0.14 42.85 -13.92
C PRO A 44 0.08 41.94 -12.68
N ASP A 45 -0.28 42.59 -11.57
CA ASP A 45 -0.70 42.01 -10.30
C ASP A 45 -1.67 40.83 -10.49
N ARG A 46 -1.28 39.65 -9.99
CA ARG A 46 -2.24 38.62 -9.59
C ARG A 46 -2.52 38.75 -8.10
N SER A 47 -3.15 39.87 -7.74
CA SER A 47 -3.90 40.00 -6.50
C SER A 47 -5.25 39.30 -6.66
N GLY A 48 -5.53 38.29 -5.84
CA GLY A 48 -6.89 37.80 -5.63
C GLY A 48 -7.16 36.37 -6.10
N CYS A 49 -6.62 35.38 -5.40
CA CYS A 49 -7.32 34.10 -5.29
C CYS A 49 -8.22 34.16 -4.05
N HIS A 50 -9.49 34.52 -4.29
CA HIS A 50 -10.57 34.43 -3.33
C HIS A 50 -10.67 33.01 -2.77
N CYS A 51 -10.37 32.86 -1.49
CA CYS A 51 -10.84 31.76 -0.66
C CYS A 51 -12.34 31.93 -0.43
N GLY A 52 -13.14 31.58 -1.44
CA GLY A 52 -14.58 31.40 -1.30
C GLY A 52 -14.86 30.05 -0.66
N SER A 53 -14.85 29.99 0.67
CA SER A 53 -15.39 28.88 1.44
C SER A 53 -16.89 28.82 1.20
N ASN A 54 -17.31 28.05 0.19
CA ASN A 54 -18.71 27.67 0.02
C ASN A 54 -19.09 26.77 1.21
N HIS A 55 -19.72 27.39 2.22
CA HIS A 55 -20.53 26.68 3.19
C HIS A 55 -21.73 26.08 2.46
N GLY A 56 -21.55 24.86 1.94
CA GLY A 56 -22.64 24.01 1.50
C GLY A 56 -23.60 23.83 2.66
N GLY A 57 -24.77 24.45 2.55
CA GLY A 57 -25.88 24.27 3.47
C GLY A 57 -26.28 22.79 3.48
N TYR A 58 -26.17 22.18 4.66
CA TYR A 58 -26.75 20.86 4.90
C TYR A 58 -28.27 21.00 4.88
N HIS A 59 -28.88 20.68 3.74
CA HIS A 59 -30.31 20.43 3.67
C HIS A 59 -30.62 19.19 4.51
N TYR A 60 -31.31 19.38 5.63
CA TYR A 60 -32.00 18.31 6.35
C TYR A 60 -33.14 17.81 5.46
N GLY A 61 -32.85 16.82 4.62
CA GLY A 61 -33.86 15.99 3.98
C GLY A 61 -34.57 15.17 5.05
N LYS A 62 -35.89 15.30 5.11
CA LYS A 62 -36.77 14.42 5.90
C LYS A 62 -36.48 12.96 5.52
N PRO A 63 -36.27 12.05 6.48
CA PRO A 63 -36.19 10.63 6.17
C PRO A 63 -37.58 10.14 5.78
N SER A 64 -37.72 9.69 4.53
CA SER A 64 -38.87 8.91 4.08
C SER A 64 -38.88 7.58 4.84
N ALA A 65 -40.02 7.33 5.50
CA ALA A 65 -40.33 6.06 6.13
C ALA A 65 -40.46 4.95 5.08
N GLY A 66 -39.88 3.79 5.35
CA GLY A 66 -40.18 2.54 4.64
C GLY A 66 -39.02 1.97 3.84
N VAL A 67 -37.97 1.51 4.54
CA VAL A 67 -37.12 0.42 4.04
C VAL A 67 -36.99 -0.56 5.21
N ASP A 68 -37.42 -1.79 4.96
CA ASP A 68 -37.37 -2.89 5.91
C ASP A 68 -35.94 -3.12 6.39
N ASP A 69 -35.74 -2.97 7.71
CA ASP A 69 -34.50 -3.31 8.41
C ASP A 69 -34.26 -4.82 8.31
N GLN A 70 -33.59 -5.27 7.24
CA GLN A 70 -32.88 -6.53 7.30
C GLN A 70 -31.65 -6.34 8.19
N PRO A 71 -31.46 -7.15 9.24
CA PRO A 71 -30.24 -7.13 10.03
C PRO A 71 -29.11 -7.68 9.16
N VAL A 72 -28.39 -6.78 8.47
CA VAL A 72 -27.08 -7.10 7.92
C VAL A 72 -26.20 -7.36 9.13
N GLY A 73 -26.03 -8.65 9.45
CA GLY A 73 -25.08 -9.17 10.42
C GLY A 73 -23.66 -8.94 9.94
N GLY A 74 -23.29 -7.68 9.75
CA GLY A 74 -21.91 -7.26 9.69
C GLY A 74 -21.35 -7.50 11.08
N GLN A 75 -20.60 -8.59 11.22
CA GLN A 75 -19.62 -8.76 12.28
C GLN A 75 -18.58 -7.66 12.10
N SER A 76 -18.97 -6.42 12.41
CA SER A 76 -18.03 -5.36 12.73
C SER A 76 -17.28 -5.91 13.92
N ALA A 77 -16.09 -6.43 13.67
CA ALA A 77 -15.12 -6.73 14.69
C ALA A 77 -15.07 -5.48 15.55
N GLY A 78 -15.71 -5.56 16.73
CA GLY A 78 -15.69 -4.47 17.70
C GLY A 78 -14.25 -4.04 17.89
N PRO A 79 -13.98 -2.76 18.24
CA PRO A 79 -12.62 -2.29 18.44
C PRO A 79 -11.89 -3.32 19.29
N GLN A 80 -10.90 -4.00 18.69
CA GLN A 80 -10.20 -5.09 19.35
C GLN A 80 -9.70 -4.53 20.67
N ARG A 81 -10.39 -4.91 21.76
CA ARG A 81 -9.98 -4.49 23.09
C ARG A 81 -8.61 -5.10 23.25
N ILE A 82 -7.62 -4.24 23.49
CA ILE A 82 -6.25 -4.69 23.67
C ILE A 82 -6.29 -5.62 24.89
N ASP A 83 -6.23 -6.92 24.63
CA ASP A 83 -6.29 -7.93 25.68
C ASP A 83 -5.13 -7.67 26.63
N ALA A 84 -5.41 -7.62 27.93
CA ALA A 84 -4.41 -7.42 28.99
C ALA A 84 -3.32 -8.52 29.03
N LYS A 85 -3.39 -9.50 28.12
CA LYS A 85 -2.39 -10.53 27.88
C LYS A 85 -1.32 -10.13 26.85
N HIS A 86 -1.39 -8.95 26.24
CA HIS A 86 -0.28 -8.49 25.41
C HIS A 86 0.98 -8.35 26.26
N GLU A 87 2.00 -9.13 25.90
CA GLU A 87 3.30 -9.04 26.54
C GLU A 87 3.86 -7.62 26.39
N TRP A 88 4.47 -7.11 27.46
CA TRP A 88 5.05 -5.76 27.50
C TRP A 88 6.08 -5.51 26.37
N SER A 89 6.75 -6.57 25.91
CA SER A 89 7.62 -6.59 24.73
C SER A 89 6.92 -6.06 23.47
N SER A 90 5.70 -6.54 23.18
CA SER A 90 4.90 -6.13 22.02
C SER A 90 4.59 -4.64 22.03
N TRP A 91 4.34 -4.07 23.21
CA TRP A 91 4.10 -2.63 23.36
C TRP A 91 5.35 -1.81 23.07
N LEU A 92 6.53 -2.27 23.49
CA LEU A 92 7.80 -1.61 23.19
C LEU A 92 8.14 -1.69 21.69
N ASP A 93 7.90 -2.83 21.06
CA ASP A 93 8.11 -3.01 19.62
C ASP A 93 7.19 -2.07 18.80
N LEU A 94 5.91 -1.97 19.18
CA LEU A 94 4.97 -1.03 18.58
C LEU A 94 5.42 0.43 18.83
N ALA A 95 5.87 0.76 20.04
CA ALA A 95 6.28 2.10 20.40
C ALA A 95 7.53 2.57 19.63
N TYR A 96 8.57 1.74 19.60
CA TYR A 96 9.87 2.11 19.06
C TYR A 96 10.00 1.81 17.57
N GLY A 97 9.43 0.70 17.10
CA GLY A 97 9.43 0.32 15.69
C GLY A 97 8.39 1.11 14.91
N GLU A 98 7.12 0.85 15.19
CA GLU A 98 6.02 1.29 14.33
C GLU A 98 5.62 2.75 14.53
N LEU A 99 5.57 3.20 15.80
CA LEU A 99 5.26 4.59 16.13
C LEU A 99 6.48 5.50 16.05
N GLY A 100 7.70 4.95 15.99
CA GLY A 100 8.95 5.71 15.93
C GLY A 100 9.16 6.65 17.12
N LEU A 101 8.66 6.28 18.30
CA LEU A 101 8.86 7.06 19.53
C LEU A 101 10.27 6.84 20.04
N SER A 102 10.96 7.91 20.43
CA SER A 102 12.18 7.75 21.23
C SER A 102 11.83 7.22 22.63
N PRO A 103 12.73 6.48 23.30
CA PRO A 103 12.50 5.99 24.65
C PRO A 103 12.02 7.07 25.62
N ASP A 104 12.66 8.26 25.61
CA ASP A 104 12.28 9.38 26.49
C ASP A 104 10.85 9.86 26.22
N LYS A 105 10.43 9.92 24.95
CA LYS A 105 9.06 10.33 24.62
C LYS A 105 8.04 9.28 25.04
N PHE A 106 8.39 8.00 24.90
CA PHE A 106 7.51 6.91 25.32
C PHE A 106 7.26 6.93 26.83
N TRP A 107 8.30 7.04 27.65
CA TRP A 107 8.17 7.07 29.11
C TRP A 107 7.45 8.31 29.64
N ASN A 108 7.43 9.40 28.87
CA ASN A 108 6.70 10.62 29.21
C ASN A 108 5.25 10.65 28.71
N LEU A 109 4.77 9.62 27.98
CA LEU A 109 3.38 9.54 27.53
C LEU A 109 2.50 8.89 28.59
N THR A 110 1.29 9.43 28.75
CA THR A 110 0.24 8.73 29.48
C THR A 110 -0.25 7.52 28.67
N LEU A 111 -0.78 6.50 29.35
CA LEU A 111 -1.37 5.32 28.69
C LEU A 111 -2.48 5.70 27.69
N ALA A 112 -3.29 6.72 28.01
CA ALA A 112 -4.35 7.20 27.14
C ALA A 112 -3.81 7.88 25.86
N GLU A 113 -2.71 8.60 25.94
CA GLU A 113 -2.05 9.20 24.78
C GLU A 113 -1.38 8.15 23.91
N PHE A 114 -0.72 7.16 24.54
CA PHE A 114 -0.15 6.03 23.83
C PHE A 114 -1.24 5.26 23.06
N ASP A 115 -2.33 4.89 23.72
CA ASP A 115 -3.46 4.19 23.10
C ASP A 115 -4.06 5.01 21.94
N ARG A 116 -4.23 6.33 22.11
CA ARG A 116 -4.68 7.21 21.02
C ARG A 116 -3.74 7.17 19.82
N LYS A 117 -2.42 7.15 20.04
CA LYS A 117 -1.41 7.04 18.98
C LYS A 117 -1.44 5.68 18.30
N ALA A 118 -1.52 4.60 19.08
CA ALA A 118 -1.62 3.23 18.57
C ALA A 118 -2.86 3.06 17.69
N ARG A 119 -4.04 3.46 18.16
CA ARG A 119 -5.27 3.45 17.35
C ARG A 119 -5.17 4.30 16.08
N GLY A 120 -4.53 5.46 16.17
CA GLY A 120 -4.28 6.31 15.02
C GLY A 120 -3.35 5.68 13.98
N TYR A 121 -2.34 4.93 14.44
CA TYR A 121 -1.44 4.17 13.58
C TYR A 121 -2.16 3.00 12.89
N LEU A 122 -2.93 2.20 13.64
CA LEU A 122 -3.69 1.08 13.10
C LEU A 122 -4.63 1.53 11.98
N ARG A 123 -5.40 2.61 12.20
CA ARG A 123 -6.25 3.19 11.14
C ARG A 123 -5.47 3.58 9.88
N ARG A 124 -4.28 4.16 10.04
CA ARG A 124 -3.42 4.51 8.88
C ARG A 124 -2.88 3.27 8.17
N GLN A 125 -2.57 2.21 8.92
CA GLN A 125 -2.16 0.93 8.33
C GLN A 125 -3.31 0.29 7.56
N ASP A 126 -4.51 0.25 8.13
CA ASP A 126 -5.70 -0.28 7.47
C ASP A 126 -6.00 0.50 6.18
N ASP A 127 -5.97 1.83 6.24
CA ASP A 127 -6.14 2.69 5.08
C ASP A 127 -5.05 2.44 4.02
N LYS A 128 -3.80 2.25 4.45
CA LYS A 128 -2.66 1.98 3.54
C LYS A 128 -2.84 0.61 2.86
N GLN A 129 -3.18 -0.42 3.63
CA GLN A 129 -3.43 -1.76 3.11
C GLN A 129 -4.62 -1.77 2.15
N GLU A 130 -5.70 -1.05 2.45
CA GLU A 130 -6.86 -0.95 1.57
C GLU A 130 -6.52 -0.22 0.25
N ARG A 131 -5.73 0.86 0.31
CA ARG A 131 -5.23 1.53 -0.90
C ARG A 131 -4.35 0.61 -1.73
N GLU A 132 -3.49 -0.18 -1.08
CA GLU A 132 -2.62 -1.12 -1.75
C GLU A 132 -3.41 -2.26 -2.41
N ARG A 133 -4.38 -2.87 -1.69
CA ARG A 133 -5.32 -3.84 -2.27
C ARG A 133 -6.03 -3.29 -3.49
N ASN A 134 -6.56 -2.06 -3.40
CA ASN A 134 -7.25 -1.42 -4.52
C ASN A 134 -6.30 -1.10 -5.69
N ARG A 135 -5.04 -0.76 -5.41
CA ARG A 135 -4.01 -0.60 -6.45
C ARG A 135 -3.78 -1.93 -7.18
N TRP A 136 -3.62 -3.03 -6.46
CA TRP A 136 -3.43 -4.36 -7.04
C TRP A 136 -4.66 -4.82 -7.86
N ARG A 137 -5.88 -4.58 -7.37
CA ARG A 137 -7.12 -4.85 -8.13
C ARG A 137 -7.18 -4.09 -9.45
N ARG A 138 -6.78 -2.81 -9.46
CA ARG A 138 -6.73 -2.00 -10.69
C ARG A 138 -5.66 -2.50 -11.65
N PHE A 139 -4.47 -2.80 -11.15
CA PHE A 139 -3.39 -3.36 -11.95
C PHE A 139 -3.82 -4.69 -12.60
N ARG A 140 -4.46 -5.56 -11.81
CA ARG A 140 -5.04 -6.82 -12.29
C ARG A 140 -5.98 -6.63 -13.46
N MET A 141 -6.95 -5.73 -13.29
CA MET A 141 -7.94 -5.45 -14.33
C MET A 141 -7.28 -4.91 -15.60
N GLN A 142 -6.32 -3.99 -15.47
CA GLN A 142 -5.61 -3.41 -16.61
C GLN A 142 -4.82 -4.48 -17.39
N MET A 143 -4.16 -5.38 -16.68
CA MET A 143 -3.38 -6.45 -17.31
C MET A 143 -4.28 -7.47 -18.01
N VAL A 144 -5.40 -7.84 -17.41
CA VAL A 144 -6.37 -8.75 -18.05
C VAL A 144 -7.00 -8.13 -19.29
N LEU A 145 -7.31 -6.83 -19.26
CA LEU A 145 -7.75 -6.13 -20.48
C LEU A 145 -6.68 -6.23 -21.58
N HIS A 146 -5.42 -6.02 -21.24
CA HIS A 146 -4.33 -6.13 -22.22
C HIS A 146 -4.19 -7.55 -22.79
N LEU A 147 -4.24 -8.58 -21.94
CA LEU A 147 -4.18 -9.97 -22.39
C LEU A 147 -5.35 -10.34 -23.29
N ASN A 148 -6.57 -9.97 -22.89
CA ASN A 148 -7.77 -10.27 -23.66
C ASN A 148 -7.87 -9.47 -24.97
N THR A 149 -7.15 -8.35 -25.11
CA THR A 149 -7.04 -7.66 -26.42
C THR A 149 -6.09 -8.35 -27.39
N HIS A 150 -5.18 -9.19 -26.90
CA HIS A 150 -4.19 -9.91 -27.72
C HIS A 150 -4.45 -11.41 -27.82
N ARG A 151 -5.56 -11.91 -27.24
CA ARG A 151 -5.96 -13.32 -27.32
C ARG A 151 -6.37 -13.70 -28.76
N GLY A 152 -6.23 -14.98 -29.09
CA GLY A 152 -6.76 -15.55 -30.33
C GLY A 152 -8.29 -15.46 -30.39
N GLU A 153 -8.86 -15.39 -31.60
CA GLU A 153 -10.31 -15.23 -31.81
C GLU A 153 -11.16 -16.33 -31.13
N ASN A 154 -10.60 -17.53 -31.01
CA ASN A 154 -11.26 -18.70 -30.42
C ASN A 154 -10.79 -19.03 -28.99
N GLU A 155 -9.90 -18.23 -28.41
CA GLU A 155 -9.43 -18.46 -27.03
C GLU A 155 -10.43 -17.87 -26.04
N PRO A 156 -10.76 -18.56 -24.93
CA PRO A 156 -11.65 -18.00 -23.90
C PRO A 156 -11.04 -16.73 -23.29
N ALA A 157 -11.89 -15.80 -22.86
CA ALA A 157 -11.43 -14.60 -22.18
C ALA A 157 -10.93 -14.97 -20.78
N ILE A 158 -9.73 -14.53 -20.43
CA ILE A 158 -9.12 -14.76 -19.12
C ILE A 158 -9.78 -13.81 -18.11
N THR A 159 -10.22 -14.31 -16.96
CA THR A 159 -10.75 -13.45 -15.91
C THR A 159 -9.64 -12.81 -15.06
N PRO A 160 -9.89 -11.65 -14.42
CA PRO A 160 -8.94 -11.06 -13.47
C PRO A 160 -8.44 -12.05 -12.42
N GLU A 161 -9.34 -12.79 -11.81
CA GLU A 161 -9.09 -13.76 -10.74
C GLU A 161 -8.28 -14.97 -11.22
N GLU A 162 -8.49 -15.43 -12.46
CA GLU A 162 -7.69 -16.49 -13.09
C GLU A 162 -6.24 -16.05 -13.36
N TRP A 163 -6.06 -14.82 -13.85
CA TRP A 163 -4.73 -14.34 -14.22
C TRP A 163 -3.85 -14.04 -13.01
N MET A 164 -4.40 -13.38 -11.98
CA MET A 164 -3.65 -13.01 -10.77
C MET A 164 -4.56 -13.05 -9.53
N PRO A 165 -4.61 -14.19 -8.83
CA PRO A 165 -5.37 -14.30 -7.58
C PRO A 165 -4.77 -13.36 -6.52
N LEU A 166 -5.65 -12.64 -5.82
CA LEU A 166 -5.29 -11.73 -4.74
C LEU A 166 -5.83 -12.26 -3.40
N ALA A 167 -5.19 -11.83 -2.31
CA ALA A 167 -5.64 -12.20 -0.97
C ALA A 167 -7.10 -11.72 -0.72
N GLY A 168 -7.95 -12.65 -0.28
CA GLY A 168 -9.37 -12.41 -0.04
C GLY A 168 -10.29 -12.70 -1.23
N ASP A 169 -9.74 -13.09 -2.38
CA ASP A 169 -10.55 -13.64 -3.46
C ASP A 169 -11.14 -15.02 -3.08
N PRO A 170 -12.28 -15.41 -3.68
CA PRO A 170 -12.74 -16.78 -3.56
C PRO A 170 -11.68 -17.74 -4.12
N PRO A 171 -11.59 -18.97 -3.58
CA PRO A 171 -10.64 -19.96 -4.08
C PRO A 171 -10.87 -20.17 -5.58
N ALA A 172 -9.80 -20.05 -6.37
CA ALA A 172 -9.87 -20.30 -7.80
C ALA A 172 -10.33 -21.74 -8.05
N ALA A 173 -11.06 -21.95 -9.15
CA ALA A 173 -11.33 -23.29 -9.62
C ALA A 173 -9.98 -24.02 -9.84
N PRO A 174 -9.89 -25.32 -9.54
CA PRO A 174 -8.70 -26.09 -9.83
C PRO A 174 -8.34 -25.93 -11.32
N LEU A 175 -7.14 -25.46 -11.61
CA LEU A 175 -6.65 -25.44 -12.98
C LEU A 175 -6.49 -26.90 -13.43
N GLU A 176 -7.09 -27.26 -14.56
CA GLU A 176 -6.77 -28.53 -15.21
C GLU A 176 -5.30 -28.47 -15.63
N HIS A 177 -4.48 -29.27 -14.96
CA HIS A 177 -3.10 -29.43 -15.36
C HIS A 177 -3.07 -30.13 -16.72
N MET A 178 -2.37 -29.53 -17.68
CA MET A 178 -2.03 -30.19 -18.94
C MET A 178 -1.38 -31.54 -18.66
N SER A 179 -1.82 -32.57 -19.37
CA SER A 179 -1.24 -33.91 -19.22
C SER A 179 0.21 -33.94 -19.71
N GLU A 180 1.02 -34.85 -19.14
CA GLU A 180 2.42 -35.03 -19.54
C GLU A 180 2.54 -35.32 -21.05
N ASP A 181 1.68 -36.18 -21.58
CA ASP A 181 1.62 -36.51 -23.02
C ASP A 181 1.27 -35.31 -23.92
N GLU A 182 0.51 -34.34 -23.41
CA GLU A 182 0.16 -33.14 -24.14
C GLU A 182 1.28 -32.10 -24.08
N PHE A 183 1.94 -31.98 -22.93
CA PHE A 183 3.13 -31.16 -22.76
C PHE A 183 4.26 -31.60 -23.70
N ASP A 184 4.56 -32.90 -23.75
CA ASP A 184 5.61 -33.44 -24.62
C ASP A 184 5.32 -33.21 -26.10
N ARG A 185 4.04 -33.33 -26.51
CA ARG A 185 3.59 -33.03 -27.88
C ARG A 185 3.83 -31.56 -28.25
N ILE A 186 3.52 -30.63 -27.36
CA ILE A 186 3.74 -29.20 -27.59
C ILE A 186 5.23 -28.91 -27.62
N ALA A 187 6.01 -29.44 -26.68
CA ALA A 187 7.46 -29.22 -26.60
C ALA A 187 8.19 -29.70 -27.87
N ALA A 188 7.81 -30.85 -28.42
CA ALA A 188 8.37 -31.37 -29.66
C ALA A 188 8.06 -30.50 -30.90
N ALA A 189 6.97 -29.73 -30.90
CA ALA A 189 6.60 -28.85 -32.02
C ALA A 189 7.46 -27.57 -32.12
N TYR A 190 8.23 -27.25 -31.06
CA TYR A 190 9.12 -26.09 -31.01
C TYR A 190 10.61 -26.44 -31.24
N GLN A 191 10.93 -27.70 -31.52
CA GLN A 191 12.28 -28.16 -31.90
C GLN A 191 12.43 -28.24 -33.42
#